data_AF-A0A383CES2-F1
#
_entry.id   AF-A0A383CES2-F1
#
_cell.length_a   1.000
_cell.length_b   1.000
_cell.length_c   1.000
_cell.angle_alpha   90.00
_cell.angle_beta   90.00
_cell.angle_gamma   90.00
#
_symmetry.space_group_name_H-M   'P 1'
#
loop_
_entity.id
_entity.type
_entity.pdbx_description
1 polymer ?
#
loop_
_entity_poly.entity_id
_entity_poly.type
_entity_poly.pdbx_seq_one_letter_code
_entity_poly.pdbx_strand_id
1 'polypeptide(L)'
;YLGSNGDANNVFNSGSLIMGMNSKSSDESDSYVYDPLDTKPGELEFNSSSPDYLLDQTSVLALNGDGLIYHSEPFEANVEISGYLQFIAWISMDVPDTDFIVQVYEILPNGKSIFLTDDLLRARYRSSLRSARLVDQNKILKYEFDGFMFFSRQIQKGSRLRLVFTSPNSINLQKNYNSGGVVAQESGVDAHTANITLYHSKKYPSYLELPIIR
;
A
#
# COMPACT_ATOMS: atom_id res chain seq x y z
N TYR A 1 5.77 -5.63 -11.17
CA TYR A 1 4.86 -4.61 -11.75
C TYR A 1 3.45 -4.93 -11.30
N LEU A 2 2.64 -3.90 -11.05
CA LEU A 2 1.21 -4.08 -10.75
C LEU A 2 0.43 -4.33 -12.05
N GLY A 3 -0.70 -5.02 -11.93
CA GLY A 3 -1.69 -5.20 -13.00
C GLY A 3 -3.01 -5.66 -12.42
N SER A 4 -4.13 -5.32 -13.03
CA SER A 4 -5.47 -5.72 -12.53
C SER A 4 -6.52 -5.51 -13.63
N ASN A 5 -7.74 -6.02 -13.38
CA ASN A 5 -8.90 -5.71 -14.22
C ASN A 5 -9.73 -4.55 -13.67
N GLY A 6 -9.16 -3.70 -12.80
CA GLY A 6 -9.84 -2.58 -12.14
C GLY A 6 -10.45 -2.88 -10.77
N ASP A 7 -10.35 -4.12 -10.30
CA ASP A 7 -10.89 -4.59 -9.01
C ASP A 7 -9.79 -5.23 -8.16
N ALA A 8 -9.01 -4.42 -7.44
CA ALA A 8 -7.94 -4.87 -6.54
C ALA A 8 -8.25 -4.63 -5.05
N ASN A 9 -9.51 -4.41 -4.68
CA ASN A 9 -9.88 -3.82 -3.38
C ASN A 9 -10.01 -4.79 -2.20
N ASN A 10 -9.81 -6.09 -2.39
CA ASN A 10 -9.88 -7.07 -1.31
C ASN A 10 -9.02 -8.31 -1.58
N VAL A 11 -8.87 -9.18 -0.58
CA VAL A 11 -8.01 -10.39 -0.69
C VAL A 11 -8.53 -11.42 -1.70
N PHE A 12 -9.84 -11.44 -1.98
CA PHE A 12 -10.47 -12.40 -2.90
C PHE A 12 -10.49 -11.91 -4.35
N ASN A 13 -10.46 -10.59 -4.55
CA ASN A 13 -10.32 -9.90 -5.82
C ASN A 13 -9.06 -9.03 -5.74
N SER A 14 -7.91 -9.68 -5.67
CA SER A 14 -6.63 -8.98 -5.67
C SER A 14 -6.20 -8.67 -7.10
N GLY A 15 -5.45 -7.58 -7.25
CA GLY A 15 -4.63 -7.38 -8.43
C GLY A 15 -3.45 -8.36 -8.45
N SER A 16 -2.63 -8.26 -9.49
CA SER A 16 -1.48 -9.11 -9.75
C SER A 16 -0.16 -8.35 -9.59
N LEU A 17 0.85 -9.05 -9.05
CA LEU A 17 2.25 -8.66 -9.11
C LEU A 17 2.95 -9.53 -10.17
N ILE A 18 3.21 -8.94 -11.33
CA ILE A 18 3.79 -9.63 -12.49
C ILE A 18 5.29 -9.31 -12.58
N MET A 19 6.08 -10.34 -12.87
CA MET A 19 7.51 -10.20 -13.16
C MET A 19 7.70 -9.55 -14.53
N GLY A 20 8.45 -8.44 -14.56
CA GLY A 20 8.63 -7.65 -15.77
C GLY A 20 7.37 -6.87 -16.17
N MET A 21 7.55 -5.90 -17.05
CA MET A 21 6.46 -5.03 -17.50
C MET A 21 5.60 -5.75 -18.54
N ASN A 22 4.30 -5.87 -18.30
CA ASN A 22 3.37 -6.42 -19.29
C ASN A 22 3.12 -5.37 -20.39
N SER A 23 3.41 -5.71 -21.64
CA SER A 23 3.27 -4.78 -22.78
C SER A 23 1.84 -4.64 -23.31
N LYS A 24 0.90 -5.43 -22.79
CA LYS A 24 -0.48 -5.54 -23.28
C LYS A 24 -1.54 -4.82 -22.45
N SER A 25 -1.21 -4.24 -21.29
CA SER A 25 -2.19 -3.51 -20.48
C SER A 25 -2.46 -2.11 -21.05
N SER A 26 -3.73 -1.83 -21.37
CA SER A 26 -4.19 -0.50 -21.77
C SER A 26 -4.87 0.17 -20.59
N ASP A 27 -4.37 1.35 -20.17
CA ASP A 27 -4.94 2.24 -19.15
C ASP A 27 -5.59 1.56 -17.94
N GLU A 28 -4.79 0.76 -17.22
CA GLU A 28 -5.22 0.12 -15.98
C GLU A 28 -4.85 0.96 -14.74
N SER A 29 -5.80 1.05 -13.82
CA SER A 29 -5.67 1.69 -12.52
C SER A 29 -6.69 1.08 -11.56
N ASP A 30 -6.40 1.10 -10.27
CA ASP A 30 -7.36 0.76 -9.23
C ASP A 30 -7.57 1.96 -8.31
N SER A 31 -8.74 2.07 -7.70
CA SER A 31 -9.05 3.18 -6.79
C SER A 31 -9.63 2.69 -5.48
N TYR A 32 -9.42 3.48 -4.43
CA TYR A 32 -10.02 3.26 -3.12
C TYR A 32 -10.43 4.61 -2.52
N VAL A 33 -11.28 4.54 -1.50
CA VAL A 33 -11.74 5.71 -0.75
C VAL A 33 -11.17 5.65 0.65
N TYR A 34 -10.62 6.77 1.12
CA TYR A 34 -10.18 6.93 2.49
C TYR A 34 -11.05 7.97 3.20
N ASP A 35 -11.83 7.53 4.17
CA ASP A 35 -12.55 8.41 5.10
C ASP A 35 -11.80 8.48 6.45
N PRO A 36 -11.17 9.62 6.79
CA PRO A 36 -10.48 9.78 8.07
C PRO A 36 -11.44 9.76 9.28
N LEU A 37 -12.75 9.92 9.09
CA LEU A 37 -13.74 9.82 10.16
C LEU A 37 -14.25 8.40 10.39
N ASP A 38 -13.88 7.44 9.53
CA ASP A 38 -14.21 6.05 9.77
C ASP A 38 -13.49 5.52 11.02
N THR A 39 -14.26 5.03 11.99
CA THR A 39 -13.72 4.46 13.24
C THR A 39 -13.49 2.96 13.17
N LYS A 40 -14.04 2.26 12.16
CA LYS A 40 -13.96 0.79 12.06
C LYS A 40 -12.52 0.27 12.10
N PRO A 41 -11.53 0.86 11.40
CA PRO A 41 -10.16 0.37 11.47
C PRO A 41 -9.55 0.50 12.88
N GLY A 42 -9.82 1.60 13.57
CA GLY A 42 -9.34 1.83 14.94
C GLY A 42 -10.02 0.93 15.98
N GLU A 43 -11.32 0.66 15.82
CA GLU A 43 -12.05 -0.31 16.63
C GLU A 43 -11.49 -1.73 16.44
N LEU A 44 -11.18 -2.09 15.19
CA LEU A 44 -10.56 -3.37 14.87
C LEU A 44 -9.18 -3.47 15.53
N GLU A 45 -8.33 -2.46 15.38
CA GLU A 45 -6.98 -2.40 15.97
C GLU A 45 -7.01 -2.48 17.50
N PHE A 46 -7.96 -1.80 18.14
CA PHE A 46 -8.13 -1.85 19.60
C PHE A 46 -8.57 -3.23 20.09
N ASN A 47 -9.46 -3.89 19.36
CA ASN A 47 -9.99 -5.21 19.72
C ASN A 47 -9.04 -6.36 19.32
N SER A 48 -8.22 -6.16 18.29
CA SER A 48 -7.23 -7.13 17.82
C SER A 48 -5.98 -7.07 18.70
N SER A 49 -6.01 -7.77 19.83
CA SER A 49 -4.81 -8.02 20.64
C SER A 49 -4.15 -9.32 20.21
N SER A 50 -3.67 -9.39 18.95
CA SER A 50 -2.83 -10.51 18.53
C SER A 50 -1.44 -10.35 19.14
N PRO A 51 -0.98 -11.28 20.00
CA PRO A 51 0.41 -11.26 20.47
C PRO A 51 1.42 -11.52 19.34
N ASP A 52 0.93 -11.97 18.18
CA ASP A 52 1.74 -12.31 17.01
C ASP A 52 1.36 -11.40 15.83
N TYR A 53 1.72 -10.12 15.94
CA TYR A 53 1.46 -9.11 14.91
C TYR A 53 2.07 -9.45 13.55
N LEU A 54 3.10 -10.31 13.51
CA LEU A 54 3.73 -10.76 12.27
C LEU A 54 2.85 -11.72 11.48
N LEU A 55 1.96 -12.45 12.14
CA LEU A 55 1.05 -13.42 11.51
C LEU A 55 -0.39 -12.93 11.41
N ASP A 56 -0.70 -11.79 12.04
CA ASP A 56 -2.04 -11.21 12.02
C ASP A 56 -2.36 -10.63 10.63
N GLN A 57 -3.48 -11.06 10.08
CA GLN A 57 -4.01 -10.58 8.79
C GLN A 57 -5.39 -9.96 8.93
N THR A 58 -5.85 -9.70 10.16
CA THR A 58 -7.19 -9.21 10.46
C THR A 58 -7.48 -7.88 9.76
N SER A 59 -6.56 -6.91 9.84
CA SER A 59 -6.69 -5.63 9.14
C SER A 59 -6.72 -5.77 7.62
N VAL A 60 -5.85 -6.62 7.05
CA VAL A 60 -5.78 -6.87 5.61
C VAL A 60 -7.06 -7.54 5.10
N LEU A 61 -7.64 -8.46 5.86
CA LEU A 61 -8.92 -9.10 5.53
C LEU A 61 -10.11 -8.14 5.65
N ALA A 62 -10.03 -7.17 6.56
CA ALA A 62 -11.07 -6.17 6.79
C ALA A 62 -11.01 -4.96 5.84
N LEU A 63 -9.95 -4.82 5.04
CA LEU A 63 -9.69 -3.64 4.19
C LEU A 63 -10.85 -3.30 3.25
N ASN A 64 -11.51 -4.31 2.66
CA ASN A 64 -12.75 -4.24 1.89
C ASN A 64 -13.13 -2.87 1.25
N GLY A 65 -12.32 -2.37 0.30
CA GLY A 65 -12.61 -1.09 -0.38
C GLY A 65 -11.80 0.12 0.11
N ASP A 66 -11.21 0.04 1.31
CA ASP A 66 -10.40 1.10 1.92
C ASP A 66 -8.91 1.02 1.53
N GLY A 67 -8.59 0.20 0.52
CA GLY A 67 -7.25 0.06 -0.03
C GLY A 67 -7.21 -0.95 -1.17
N LEU A 68 -5.98 -1.26 -1.60
CA LEU A 68 -5.66 -2.09 -2.76
C LEU A 68 -4.72 -3.22 -2.37
N ILE A 69 -4.93 -4.41 -2.91
CA ILE A 69 -4.19 -5.63 -2.62
C ILE A 69 -3.75 -6.26 -3.92
N TYR A 70 -2.47 -6.62 -4.02
CA TYR A 70 -1.88 -7.28 -5.18
C TYR A 70 -1.14 -8.54 -4.75
N HIS A 71 -1.35 -9.67 -5.43
CA HIS A 71 -0.62 -10.91 -5.19
C HIS A 71 0.27 -11.27 -6.36
N SER A 72 1.46 -11.79 -6.10
CA SER A 72 2.23 -12.48 -7.12
C SER A 72 1.62 -13.84 -7.47
N GLU A 73 2.04 -14.40 -8.59
CA GLU A 73 1.95 -15.85 -8.77
C GLU A 73 2.76 -16.60 -7.70
N PRO A 74 2.43 -17.87 -7.40
CA PRO A 74 3.23 -18.67 -6.50
C PRO A 74 4.66 -18.79 -7.01
N PHE A 75 5.63 -18.67 -6.12
CA PHE A 75 7.03 -18.86 -6.49
C PHE A 75 7.28 -20.31 -6.93
N GLU A 76 7.89 -20.50 -8.10
CA GLU A 76 8.15 -21.83 -8.66
C GLU A 76 9.26 -22.61 -7.92
N ALA A 77 10.13 -21.87 -7.22
CA ALA A 77 11.23 -22.35 -6.40
C ALA A 77 11.42 -21.45 -5.18
N ASN A 78 12.24 -21.88 -4.23
CA ASN A 78 12.64 -21.02 -3.12
C ASN A 78 13.43 -19.81 -3.65
N VAL A 79 13.11 -18.61 -3.17
CA VAL A 79 13.77 -17.36 -3.57
C VAL A 79 14.19 -16.58 -2.33
N GLU A 80 15.48 -16.26 -2.24
CA GLU A 80 16.02 -15.40 -1.18
C GLU A 80 15.77 -13.93 -1.53
N ILE A 81 15.06 -13.22 -0.66
CA ILE A 81 14.88 -11.76 -0.72
C ILE A 81 15.57 -11.18 0.51
N SER A 82 16.67 -10.44 0.28
CA SER A 82 17.49 -9.89 1.36
C SER A 82 17.91 -8.47 1.02
N GLY A 83 17.32 -7.50 1.71
CA GLY A 83 17.61 -6.09 1.45
C GLY A 83 16.46 -5.16 1.78
N TYR A 84 16.56 -3.97 1.20
CA TYR A 84 15.51 -2.95 1.21
C TYR A 84 14.66 -3.11 -0.06
N LEU A 85 13.35 -2.98 0.09
CA LEU A 85 12.47 -2.87 -1.07
C LEU A 85 12.43 -1.42 -1.55
N GLN A 86 12.02 -1.24 -2.79
CA GLN A 86 11.56 0.06 -3.27
C GLN A 86 10.22 -0.14 -3.97
N PHE A 87 9.24 0.71 -3.69
CA PHE A 87 7.97 0.73 -4.40
C PHE A 87 7.80 2.06 -5.14
N ILE A 88 7.63 1.97 -6.45
CA ILE A 88 7.32 3.12 -7.30
C ILE A 88 5.83 3.09 -7.58
N ALA A 89 5.15 4.17 -7.20
CA ALA A 89 3.71 4.32 -7.37
C ALA A 89 3.39 5.57 -8.19
N TRP A 90 2.45 5.44 -9.12
CA TRP A 90 1.86 6.58 -9.82
C TRP A 90 0.46 6.80 -9.28
N ILE A 91 0.26 7.91 -8.57
CA ILE A 91 -0.95 8.15 -7.78
C ILE A 91 -1.59 9.47 -8.19
N SER A 92 -2.92 9.47 -8.27
CA SER A 92 -3.75 10.67 -8.27
C SER A 92 -4.65 10.66 -7.04
N MET A 93 -4.97 11.84 -6.52
CA MET A 93 -5.93 12.01 -5.42
C MET A 93 -6.68 13.33 -5.59
N ASP A 94 -7.90 13.41 -5.06
CA ASP A 94 -8.73 14.62 -5.10
C ASP A 94 -8.57 15.52 -3.87
N VAL A 95 -7.65 15.19 -2.97
CA VAL A 95 -7.30 15.97 -1.78
C VAL A 95 -5.89 16.59 -1.91
N PRO A 96 -5.59 17.71 -1.23
CA PRO A 96 -4.28 18.37 -1.31
C PRO A 96 -3.18 17.63 -0.54
N ASP A 97 -3.54 16.73 0.38
CA ASP A 97 -2.61 15.90 1.13
C ASP A 97 -3.34 14.66 1.67
N THR A 98 -2.61 13.55 1.85
CA THR A 98 -3.07 12.36 2.56
C THR A 98 -1.85 11.50 2.93
N ASP A 99 -2.07 10.42 3.65
CA ASP A 99 -1.04 9.45 4.01
C ASP A 99 -1.22 8.16 3.22
N PHE A 100 -0.10 7.52 2.88
CA PHE A 100 -0.05 6.22 2.23
C PHE A 100 0.83 5.29 3.04
N ILE A 101 0.36 4.06 3.21
CA ILE A 101 1.16 2.96 3.72
C ILE A 101 1.21 1.84 2.67
N VAL A 102 2.40 1.29 2.47
CA VAL A 102 2.64 0.11 1.62
C VAL A 102 3.15 -1.00 2.52
N GLN A 103 2.46 -2.12 2.57
CA GLN A 103 2.83 -3.26 3.40
C GLN A 103 3.07 -4.49 2.52
N VAL A 104 4.12 -5.25 2.81
CA VAL A 104 4.49 -6.44 2.04
C VAL A 104 4.49 -7.67 2.93
N TYR A 105 3.87 -8.74 2.44
CA TYR A 105 3.71 -10.01 3.16
C TYR A 105 4.13 -11.20 2.28
N GLU A 106 4.60 -12.28 2.92
CA GLU A 106 4.58 -13.61 2.32
C GLU A 106 3.26 -14.30 2.66
N ILE A 107 2.58 -14.84 1.65
CA ILE A 107 1.42 -15.70 1.82
C ILE A 107 1.83 -17.14 1.54
N LEU A 108 1.83 -17.97 2.57
CA LEU A 108 2.19 -19.39 2.48
C LEU A 108 1.13 -20.19 1.71
N PRO A 109 1.47 -21.38 1.17
CA PRO A 109 0.52 -22.25 0.47
C PRO A 109 -0.73 -22.63 1.29
N ASN A 110 -0.63 -22.62 2.62
CA ASN A 110 -1.74 -22.89 3.54
C ASN A 110 -2.58 -21.65 3.91
N GLY A 111 -2.31 -20.50 3.28
CA GLY A 111 -3.03 -19.25 3.50
C GLY A 111 -2.57 -18.43 4.71
N LYS A 112 -1.55 -18.88 5.47
CA LYS A 112 -0.94 -18.05 6.52
C LYS A 112 -0.21 -16.86 5.89
N SER A 113 -0.35 -15.70 6.51
CA SER A 113 0.34 -14.47 6.15
C SER A 113 1.53 -14.24 7.08
N ILE A 114 2.63 -13.73 6.54
CA ILE A 114 3.80 -13.32 7.31
C ILE A 114 4.18 -11.92 6.86
N PHE A 115 4.07 -10.95 7.75
CA PHE A 115 4.52 -9.58 7.52
C PHE A 115 6.03 -9.56 7.28
N LEU A 116 6.46 -8.85 6.23
CA LEU A 116 7.87 -8.74 5.84
C LEU A 116 8.43 -7.36 6.16
N THR A 117 7.77 -6.32 5.63
CA THR A 117 8.21 -4.93 5.77
C THR A 117 7.11 -3.98 5.30
N ASP A 118 7.18 -2.72 5.70
CA ASP A 118 6.30 -1.66 5.24
C ASP A 118 7.05 -0.33 5.06
N ASP A 119 6.40 0.61 4.40
CA ASP A 119 6.83 2.00 4.30
C ASP A 119 5.62 2.93 4.39
N LEU A 120 5.84 4.12 4.95
CA LEU A 120 4.84 5.14 5.21
C LEU A 120 5.27 6.47 4.57
N LEU A 121 4.39 7.07 3.78
CA LEU A 121 4.66 8.33 3.10
C LEU A 121 3.46 9.26 3.22
N ARG A 122 3.69 10.48 3.72
CA ARG A 122 2.72 11.58 3.67
C ARG A 122 2.92 12.41 2.41
N ALA A 123 1.85 12.61 1.63
CA ALA A 123 1.91 13.06 0.24
C ALA A 123 2.58 14.43 0.05
N ARG A 124 2.41 15.36 0.99
CA ARG A 124 3.09 16.67 0.95
C ARG A 124 4.62 16.56 1.06
N TYR A 125 5.15 15.45 1.56
CA TYR A 125 6.59 15.22 1.69
C TYR A 125 7.17 14.32 0.59
N ARG A 126 6.38 13.94 -0.43
CA ARG A 126 6.78 13.02 -1.52
C ARG A 126 8.07 13.41 -2.26
N SER A 127 8.47 14.68 -2.23
CA SER A 127 9.68 15.17 -2.90
C SER A 127 10.79 15.60 -1.93
N SER A 128 10.47 15.76 -0.64
CA SER A 128 11.44 16.19 0.38
C SER A 128 10.82 16.07 1.78
N LEU A 129 11.53 15.41 2.69
CA LEU A 129 11.19 15.40 4.13
C LEU A 129 11.41 16.75 4.81
N ARG A 130 12.13 17.68 4.17
CA ARG A 130 12.45 19.01 4.74
C ARG A 130 11.51 20.11 4.27
N SER A 131 10.80 19.90 3.16
CA SER A 131 9.96 20.91 2.55
C SER A 131 8.64 20.29 2.12
N ALA A 132 7.58 20.63 2.85
CA ALA A 132 6.23 20.25 2.50
C ALA A 132 5.77 21.00 1.25
N ARG A 133 5.19 20.26 0.30
CA ARG A 133 4.52 20.80 -0.88
C ARG A 133 3.22 20.04 -1.11
N LEU A 134 2.09 20.73 -0.96
CA LEU A 134 0.77 20.15 -1.26
C LEU A 134 0.70 19.57 -2.67
N VAL A 135 -0.20 18.62 -2.82
CA VAL A 135 -0.49 17.93 -4.07
C VAL A 135 -1.52 18.74 -4.85
N ASP A 136 -1.25 18.95 -6.14
CA ASP A 136 -2.29 19.45 -7.03
C ASP A 136 -3.30 18.32 -7.26
N GLN A 137 -4.53 18.53 -6.84
CA GLN A 137 -5.61 17.55 -6.96
C GLN A 137 -5.75 17.03 -8.39
N ASN A 138 -6.06 15.74 -8.51
CA ASN A 138 -6.25 15.01 -9.77
C ASN A 138 -5.03 14.93 -10.70
N LYS A 139 -3.84 15.37 -10.25
CA LYS A 139 -2.61 15.14 -11.01
C LYS A 139 -2.03 13.77 -10.68
N ILE A 140 -1.72 13.01 -11.73
CA ILE A 140 -0.96 11.77 -11.63
C ILE A 140 0.51 12.12 -11.36
N LEU A 141 0.98 11.81 -10.15
CA LEU A 141 2.34 12.08 -9.70
C LEU A 141 3.04 10.79 -9.30
N LYS A 142 4.37 10.76 -9.44
CA LYS A 142 5.21 9.66 -8.95
C LYS A 142 5.45 9.83 -7.46
N TYR A 143 5.32 8.73 -6.73
CA TYR A 143 5.67 8.57 -5.32
C TYR A 143 6.69 7.44 -5.22
N GLU A 144 7.75 7.68 -4.47
CA GLU A 144 8.83 6.73 -4.24
C GLU A 144 8.78 6.34 -2.77
N PHE A 145 8.50 5.07 -2.53
CA PHE A 145 8.56 4.45 -1.21
C PHE A 145 9.90 3.73 -1.13
N ASP A 146 10.85 4.32 -0.43
CA ASP A 146 12.23 3.84 -0.23
C ASP A 146 12.61 3.74 1.27
N GLY A 147 11.62 3.90 2.16
CA GLY A 147 11.76 3.86 3.61
C GLY A 147 11.54 2.47 4.23
N PHE A 148 11.38 1.43 3.41
CA PHE A 148 11.17 0.05 3.88
C PHE A 148 12.26 -0.40 4.85
N MET A 149 11.87 -1.14 5.89
CA MET A 149 12.84 -1.79 6.78
C MET A 149 13.55 -2.94 6.06
N PHE A 150 14.85 -3.11 6.36
CA PHE A 150 15.63 -4.26 5.90
C PHE A 150 15.03 -5.57 6.43
N PHE A 151 14.89 -6.57 5.56
CA PHE A 151 14.63 -7.94 5.96
C PHE A 151 15.45 -8.93 5.13
N SER A 152 15.61 -10.15 5.65
CA SER A 152 16.18 -11.29 4.91
C SER A 152 15.28 -12.48 5.10
N ARG A 153 14.76 -13.02 3.99
CA ARG A 153 13.85 -14.15 4.02
C ARG A 153 13.93 -14.97 2.75
N GLN A 154 14.06 -16.28 2.92
CA GLN A 154 13.82 -17.24 1.86
C GLN A 154 12.32 -17.50 1.71
N ILE A 155 11.72 -16.86 0.71
CA ILE A 155 10.33 -17.11 0.30
C ILE A 155 10.25 -18.54 -0.24
N GLN A 156 9.34 -19.33 0.31
CA GLN A 156 9.26 -20.75 -0.02
C GLN A 156 8.56 -20.96 -1.37
N LYS A 157 8.92 -22.05 -2.06
CA LYS A 157 8.19 -22.53 -3.23
C LYS A 157 6.69 -22.65 -2.89
N GLY A 158 5.85 -22.12 -3.77
CA GLY A 158 4.40 -22.11 -3.64
C GLY A 158 3.86 -20.96 -2.78
N SER A 159 4.70 -20.24 -2.05
CA SER A 159 4.28 -18.98 -1.41
C SER A 159 4.01 -17.90 -2.46
N ARG A 160 3.32 -16.83 -2.07
CA ARG A 160 3.12 -15.62 -2.87
C ARG A 160 3.65 -14.41 -2.12
N LEU A 161 3.99 -13.34 -2.82
CA LEU A 161 4.07 -12.01 -2.22
C LEU A 161 2.70 -11.34 -2.28
N ARG A 162 2.35 -10.64 -1.21
CA ARG A 162 1.20 -9.74 -1.15
C ARG A 162 1.71 -8.32 -0.90
N LEU A 163 1.31 -7.39 -1.74
CA LEU A 163 1.44 -5.95 -1.50
C LEU A 163 0.07 -5.39 -1.12
N VAL A 164 0.02 -4.62 -0.05
CA VAL A 164 -1.17 -3.87 0.39
C VAL A 164 -0.84 -2.40 0.32
N PHE A 165 -1.69 -1.62 -0.35
CA PHE A 165 -1.56 -0.17 -0.50
C PHE A 165 -2.83 0.50 0.01
N THR A 166 -2.73 1.32 1.04
CA THR A 166 -3.89 1.96 1.67
C THR A 166 -3.48 3.27 2.35
N SER A 167 -4.44 3.97 2.94
CA SER A 167 -4.20 5.11 3.81
C SER A 167 -4.37 4.68 5.27
N PRO A 168 -3.40 4.95 6.15
CA PRO A 168 -3.46 4.50 7.54
C PRO A 168 -4.59 5.23 8.30
N ASN A 169 -5.39 4.46 9.04
CA ASN A 169 -6.41 4.98 9.94
C ASN A 169 -6.28 4.32 11.32
N SER A 170 -5.12 4.55 11.95
CA SER A 170 -4.69 3.85 13.16
C SER A 170 -4.85 4.71 14.41
N ILE A 171 -5.08 4.06 15.56
CA ILE A 171 -5.05 4.71 16.88
C ILE A 171 -3.62 5.03 17.35
N ASN A 172 -2.61 4.47 16.68
CA ASN A 172 -1.20 4.59 17.03
C ASN A 172 -0.45 5.66 16.20
N LEU A 173 -1.09 6.23 15.18
CA LEU A 173 -0.48 7.21 14.26
C LEU A 173 -1.20 8.57 14.32
N GLN A 174 -0.45 9.65 14.05
CA GLN A 174 -1.07 10.96 13.85
C GLN A 174 -1.93 10.91 12.58
N LYS A 175 -3.25 11.01 12.74
CA LYS A 175 -4.22 11.01 11.66
C LYS A 175 -4.05 12.21 10.73
N ASN A 176 -4.08 11.97 9.42
CA ASN A 176 -4.19 13.02 8.41
C ASN A 176 -5.68 13.21 8.05
N TYR A 177 -6.22 14.42 8.22
CA TYR A 177 -7.62 14.72 7.89
C TYR A 177 -7.81 15.13 6.43
N ASN A 178 -6.75 15.05 5.62
CA ASN A 178 -6.73 15.32 4.19
C ASN A 178 -7.00 16.78 3.79
N SER A 179 -6.97 17.73 4.73
CA SER A 179 -7.23 19.16 4.47
C SER A 179 -6.04 19.92 3.87
N GLY A 180 -4.82 19.40 4.08
CA GLY A 180 -3.57 20.10 3.74
C GLY A 180 -3.11 21.14 4.76
N GLY A 181 -3.85 21.33 5.85
CA GLY A 181 -3.50 22.23 6.95
C GLY A 181 -2.35 21.74 7.83
N VAL A 182 -2.20 22.34 9.00
CA VAL A 182 -1.25 21.85 10.02
C VAL A 182 -1.92 20.70 10.78
N VAL A 183 -1.55 19.46 10.44
CA VAL A 183 -2.22 18.24 10.95
C VAL A 183 -2.40 18.22 12.47
N ALA A 184 -1.44 18.73 13.25
CA ALA A 184 -1.55 18.77 14.72
C ALA A 184 -2.61 19.76 15.26
N GLN A 185 -3.13 20.65 14.41
CA GLN A 185 -4.16 21.64 14.73
C GLN A 185 -5.51 21.28 14.09
N GLU A 186 -5.54 20.28 13.21
CA GLU A 186 -6.75 19.80 12.55
C GLU A 186 -7.57 18.90 13.48
N SER A 187 -8.85 18.82 13.19
CA SER A 187 -9.78 17.91 13.85
C SER A 187 -10.76 17.32 12.84
N GLY A 188 -11.74 16.55 13.31
CA GLY A 188 -12.73 15.95 12.43
C GLY A 188 -13.58 16.96 11.63
N VAL A 189 -13.61 18.24 12.01
CA VAL A 189 -14.32 19.28 11.23
C VAL A 189 -13.59 19.66 9.94
N ASP A 190 -12.29 19.39 9.88
CA ASP A 190 -11.42 19.67 8.72
C ASP A 190 -11.32 18.45 7.80
N ALA A 191 -12.00 17.34 8.15
CA ALA A 191 -11.92 16.07 7.46
C ALA A 191 -12.48 16.13 6.03
N HIS A 192 -11.69 15.66 5.07
CA HIS A 192 -12.14 15.39 3.72
C HIS A 192 -11.95 13.91 3.40
N THR A 193 -12.99 13.28 2.85
CA THR A 193 -12.84 11.97 2.22
C THR A 193 -11.92 12.10 1.01
N ALA A 194 -10.95 11.19 0.88
CA ALA A 194 -10.00 11.17 -0.21
C ALA A 194 -10.32 10.03 -1.19
N ASN A 195 -10.50 10.37 -2.46
CA ASN A 195 -10.56 9.41 -3.56
C ASN A 195 -9.17 9.25 -4.16
N ILE A 196 -8.59 8.06 -4.03
CA ILE A 196 -7.21 7.78 -4.43
C ILE A 196 -7.20 6.77 -5.56
N THR A 197 -6.42 7.05 -6.60
CA THR A 197 -6.24 6.17 -7.76
C THR A 197 -4.77 5.82 -7.92
N LEU A 198 -4.46 4.52 -7.95
CA LEU A 198 -3.14 3.96 -8.23
C LEU A 198 -3.10 3.47 -9.68
N TYR A 199 -2.29 4.12 -10.50
CA TYR A 199 -2.11 3.80 -11.91
C TYR A 199 -1.02 2.75 -12.10
N HIS A 200 -1.24 1.81 -13.01
CA HIS A 200 -0.26 0.78 -13.35
C HIS A 200 -0.22 0.48 -14.86
N SER A 201 -0.66 1.45 -15.67
CA SER A 201 -0.59 1.38 -17.12
C SER A 201 0.84 1.47 -17.66
N LYS A 202 1.01 1.22 -18.97
CA LYS A 202 2.31 1.35 -19.64
C LYS A 202 2.95 2.74 -19.47
N LYS A 203 2.14 3.79 -19.43
CA LYS A 203 2.63 5.17 -19.27
C LYS A 203 2.99 5.48 -17.81
N TYR A 204 2.32 4.82 -16.88
CA TYR A 204 2.44 5.03 -15.43
C TYR A 204 2.73 3.69 -14.73
N PRO A 205 3.92 3.10 -14.95
CA PRO A 205 4.23 1.78 -14.41
C PRO A 205 4.47 1.85 -12.91
N SER A 206 3.53 1.38 -12.12
CA SER A 206 3.75 1.12 -10.69
C SER A 206 4.35 -0.27 -10.49
N TYR A 207 5.38 -0.37 -9.67
CA TYR A 207 6.11 -1.63 -9.46
C TYR A 207 6.82 -1.68 -8.11
N LEU A 208 6.88 -2.90 -7.57
CA LEU A 208 7.73 -3.26 -6.44
C LEU A 208 9.05 -3.82 -6.95
N GLU A 209 10.16 -3.24 -6.51
CA GLU A 209 11.52 -3.72 -6.75
C GLU A 209 11.95 -4.61 -5.58
N LEU A 210 12.53 -5.77 -5.91
CA LEU A 210 12.90 -6.81 -4.94
C LEU A 210 14.41 -7.06 -4.97
N PRO A 211 15.10 -7.04 -3.81
CA PRO A 211 16.51 -7.37 -3.69
C PRO A 211 16.70 -8.91 -3.68
N ILE A 212 16.54 -9.53 -4.84
CA ILE A 212 16.69 -10.98 -5.01
C ILE A 212 18.16 -11.36 -5.03
N ILE A 213 18.56 -12.27 -4.14
CA ILE A 213 19.92 -12.85 -4.13
C ILE A 213 19.94 -14.07 -5.05
N ARG A 214 21.00 -14.18 -5.87
CA ARG A 214 21.25 -15.31 -6.77
C ARG A 214 22.41 -16.16 -6.29
#